data_AF-A0A971Q581-F1
#
_entry.id   AF-A0A971Q581-F1
#
_cell.length_a   1.000
_cell.length_b   1.000
_cell.length_c   1.000
_cell.angle_alpha   90.00
_cell.angle_beta   90.00
_cell.angle_gamma   90.00
#
_symmetry.space_group_name_H-M   'P 1'
#
loop_
_entity.id
_entity.type
_entity.pdbx_description
1 polymer ?
#
loop_
_entity_poly.entity_id
_entity_poly.type
_entity_poly.pdbx_seq_one_letter_code
_entity_poly.pdbx_strand_id
1 'polypeptide(L)'
;MAHTKSRVLWSVLVGSIVVAAGGFLASCVGNDEFRTLSTTRSAEMDRRAEQLRSAQLVLIYSASSRNNFEPCGCGGQYEGGLSRRATVFEEFRKINPNLVALDAGDLIAGASPSPTVALDHLGQAYHELGYDAILVGPEELTTGFGEVRRIGEKQSLPFVLSNVKPKDGPGVPEVVRIERAGRKIAVIGVVGASHFESSPHLKRRRAEMVVEDPASAVARLTAALRPASDLIILLSHIPASERDGLAGKLGGVDVWIDNPGFLSFSDKKRAESQPAKPFEGIAPQAVLATSSWENDRKIGLACLSFPLTGPKLASSEMFELAKDIRENPRMLEIYDSYKFSSRQVLIPRLIPAGSRESRKDFAYTSSASCQGCHPAQYELWAKTDHAHAFATLVKECRDDDPACWACHSTGFTEASGFVSPAETPELKDVGCQMCHRVDLRWHPMQKPKRPRAYNMVQTWHCSRCHIEHRSPKYRGNENEYREKIACPAMDRPQATTTQPAGGPKTVSP
;
A
#
# COMPACT_ATOMS: atom_id res chain seq x y z
N MET A 1 -63.69 51.83 14.28
CA MET A 1 -62.75 52.93 14.57
C MET A 1 -61.49 52.31 15.17
N ALA A 2 -60.33 52.86 14.80
CA ALA A 2 -58.96 52.38 15.03
C ALA A 2 -58.39 51.43 13.95
N HIS A 3 -57.21 51.83 13.46
CA HIS A 3 -56.31 51.19 12.49
C HIS A 3 -56.62 51.30 10.98
N THR A 4 -56.69 52.55 10.51
CA THR A 4 -56.37 52.92 9.11
C THR A 4 -55.17 53.89 9.11
N LYS A 5 -54.00 53.45 9.56
CA LYS A 5 -52.72 54.20 9.42
C LYS A 5 -51.53 53.22 9.48
N SER A 6 -51.03 52.76 8.33
CA SER A 6 -49.58 52.54 8.05
C SER A 6 -49.30 51.95 6.65
N ARG A 7 -50.04 52.36 5.60
CA ARG A 7 -49.83 51.86 4.22
C ARG A 7 -48.87 52.73 3.37
N VAL A 8 -47.99 53.53 3.99
CA VAL A 8 -47.06 54.44 3.27
C VAL A 8 -45.59 54.23 3.66
N LEU A 9 -45.22 53.08 4.21
CA LEU A 9 -43.82 52.78 4.57
C LEU A 9 -43.27 51.48 3.97
N TRP A 10 -43.90 50.97 2.91
CA TRP A 10 -43.50 49.71 2.25
C TRP A 10 -43.19 49.83 0.75
N SER A 11 -42.79 51.03 0.31
CA SER A 11 -42.42 51.29 -1.10
C SER A 11 -41.07 51.96 -1.28
N VAL A 12 -40.29 52.19 -0.20
CA VAL A 12 -38.92 52.73 -0.27
C VAL A 12 -37.85 51.69 0.11
N LEU A 13 -38.24 50.49 0.56
CA LEU A 13 -37.29 49.42 0.95
C LEU A 13 -37.18 48.24 -0.04
N VAL A 14 -37.93 48.27 -1.15
CA VAL A 14 -37.86 47.21 -2.19
C VAL A 14 -37.02 47.64 -3.39
N GLY A 15 -36.65 48.93 -3.49
CA GLY A 15 -35.82 49.48 -4.58
C GLY A 15 -34.30 49.36 -4.37
N SER A 16 -33.83 48.98 -3.17
CA SER A 16 -32.39 48.89 -2.86
C SER A 16 -31.87 47.46 -2.72
N ILE A 17 -32.72 46.44 -2.92
CA ILE A 17 -32.31 45.02 -2.85
C ILE A 17 -32.09 44.41 -4.25
N VAL A 18 -32.50 45.08 -5.33
CA VAL A 18 -32.39 44.53 -6.71
C VAL A 18 -31.07 44.91 -7.40
N VAL A 19 -30.27 45.86 -6.88
CA VAL A 19 -28.93 46.17 -7.43
C VAL A 19 -27.80 45.43 -6.69
N ALA A 20 -28.09 44.76 -5.56
CA ALA A 20 -27.11 43.91 -4.85
C ALA A 20 -27.19 42.41 -5.21
N ALA A 21 -28.22 41.98 -5.97
CA ALA A 21 -28.42 40.57 -6.34
C ALA A 21 -27.73 40.16 -7.66
N GLY A 22 -27.27 41.12 -8.48
CA GLY A 22 -26.53 40.85 -9.71
C GLY A 22 -25.01 40.67 -9.51
N GLY A 23 -24.48 41.04 -8.35
CA GLY A 23 -23.05 40.93 -8.01
C GLY A 23 -22.69 39.75 -7.12
N PHE A 24 -23.66 38.97 -6.63
CA PHE A 24 -23.43 37.88 -5.69
C PHE A 24 -23.63 36.46 -6.29
N LEU A 25 -24.15 36.35 -7.51
CA LEU A 25 -24.30 35.05 -8.19
C LEU A 25 -23.07 34.62 -9.03
N ALA A 26 -22.02 35.43 -9.08
CA ALA A 26 -20.74 35.06 -9.69
C ALA A 26 -19.66 34.62 -8.68
N SER A 27 -19.95 34.65 -7.38
CA SER A 27 -18.97 34.29 -6.31
C SER A 27 -19.31 33.03 -5.52
N CYS A 28 -20.43 32.35 -5.80
CA CYS A 28 -20.85 31.15 -5.06
C CYS A 28 -20.57 29.82 -5.78
N VAL A 29 -19.81 29.82 -6.87
CA VAL A 29 -19.24 28.61 -7.51
C VAL A 29 -17.75 28.47 -7.20
N GLY A 30 -17.19 29.33 -6.34
CA GLY A 30 -15.78 29.30 -5.95
C GLY A 30 -15.57 28.69 -4.56
N ASN A 31 -14.69 27.69 -4.49
CA ASN A 31 -13.88 27.27 -3.34
C ASN A 31 -14.37 26.22 -2.32
N ASP A 32 -15.64 25.77 -2.29
CA ASP A 32 -16.01 24.73 -1.30
C ASP A 32 -15.51 23.31 -1.65
N GLU A 33 -15.26 23.00 -2.92
CA GLU A 33 -14.72 21.69 -3.34
C GLU A 33 -13.26 21.45 -2.87
N PHE A 34 -12.50 22.53 -2.67
CA PHE A 34 -11.05 22.48 -2.42
C PHE A 34 -10.63 22.30 -0.96
N ARG A 35 -11.55 22.48 0.00
CA ARG A 35 -11.25 22.27 1.43
C ARG A 35 -10.89 20.82 1.77
N THR A 36 -11.21 19.88 0.88
CA THR A 36 -10.98 18.44 1.06
C THR A 36 -9.57 17.97 0.69
N LEU A 37 -8.80 18.80 -0.03
CA LEU A 37 -7.46 18.43 -0.54
C LEU A 37 -6.30 18.95 0.32
N SER A 38 -6.46 20.05 1.07
CA SER A 38 -5.50 20.50 2.09
C SER A 38 -6.02 21.71 2.84
N THR A 39 -5.79 21.79 4.16
CA THR A 39 -6.03 23.01 4.95
C THR A 39 -4.90 24.04 4.85
N THR A 40 -3.79 23.74 4.16
CA THR A 40 -2.52 24.42 4.42
C THR A 40 -1.88 25.12 3.20
N ARG A 41 -2.42 25.05 1.98
CA ARG A 41 -1.89 25.83 0.83
C ARG A 41 -2.95 26.24 -0.22
N SER A 42 -3.77 27.24 0.10
CA SER A 42 -4.79 27.77 -0.84
C SER A 42 -4.19 28.22 -2.18
N ALA A 43 -3.16 29.08 -2.19
CA ALA A 43 -2.66 29.67 -3.43
C ALA A 43 -2.03 28.66 -4.42
N GLU A 44 -1.40 27.60 -3.92
CA GLU A 44 -0.82 26.54 -4.78
C GLU A 44 -1.92 25.67 -5.40
N MET A 45 -2.98 25.38 -4.62
CA MET A 45 -4.18 24.68 -5.13
C MET A 45 -4.96 25.55 -6.10
N ASP A 46 -5.13 26.84 -5.82
CA ASP A 46 -5.84 27.80 -6.68
C ASP A 46 -5.15 27.91 -8.06
N ARG A 47 -3.81 27.99 -8.05
CA ARG A 47 -3.00 27.96 -9.28
C ARG A 47 -3.21 26.67 -10.07
N ARG A 48 -3.20 25.50 -9.40
CA ARG A 48 -3.41 24.20 -10.06
C ARG A 48 -4.81 24.08 -10.62
N ALA A 49 -5.81 24.50 -9.86
CA ALA A 49 -7.20 24.51 -10.31
C ALA A 49 -7.35 25.36 -11.59
N GLU A 50 -6.67 26.51 -11.65
CA GLU A 50 -6.67 27.35 -12.85
C GLU A 50 -5.94 26.70 -14.03
N GLN A 51 -4.80 26.06 -13.80
CA GLN A 51 -4.09 25.28 -14.83
C GLN A 51 -4.98 24.16 -15.38
N LEU A 52 -5.67 23.42 -14.50
CA LEU A 52 -6.60 22.36 -14.89
C LEU A 52 -7.78 22.94 -15.69
N ARG A 53 -8.41 24.04 -15.25
CA ARG A 53 -9.53 24.68 -15.97
C ARG A 53 -9.12 25.19 -17.36
N SER A 54 -7.94 25.77 -17.48
CA SER A 54 -7.45 26.36 -18.74
C SER A 54 -6.93 25.32 -19.76
N ALA A 55 -6.65 24.09 -19.31
CA ALA A 55 -6.16 23.02 -20.17
C ALA A 55 -7.27 22.47 -21.09
N GLN A 56 -6.93 22.19 -22.36
CA GLN A 56 -7.86 21.54 -23.28
C GLN A 56 -7.95 20.03 -23.02
N LEU A 57 -6.86 19.42 -22.58
CA LEU A 57 -6.78 18.02 -22.15
C LEU A 57 -5.86 17.93 -20.94
N VAL A 58 -6.25 17.15 -19.94
CA VAL A 58 -5.41 16.88 -18.76
C VAL A 58 -5.03 15.41 -18.77
N LEU A 59 -3.75 15.11 -18.60
CA LEU A 59 -3.28 13.76 -18.32
C LEU A 59 -2.96 13.66 -16.83
N ILE A 60 -3.61 12.72 -16.15
CA ILE A 60 -3.21 12.28 -14.82
C ILE A 60 -2.53 10.92 -14.97
N TYR A 61 -1.36 10.75 -14.36
CA TYR A 61 -0.61 9.52 -14.56
C TYR A 61 0.11 9.01 -13.31
N SER A 62 0.24 7.70 -13.24
CA SER A 62 0.94 6.97 -12.17
C SER A 62 1.73 5.81 -12.73
N ALA A 63 2.55 5.18 -11.89
CA ALA A 63 3.18 3.90 -12.15
C ALA A 63 3.68 3.30 -10.85
N SER A 64 4.03 2.02 -10.88
CA SER A 64 4.70 1.31 -9.80
C SER A 64 3.97 1.42 -8.45
N SER A 65 2.65 1.24 -8.45
CA SER A 65 1.88 1.14 -7.21
C SER A 65 2.28 -0.05 -6.34
N ARG A 66 2.81 -1.13 -6.93
CA ARG A 66 3.48 -2.25 -6.24
C ARG A 66 2.78 -2.77 -4.98
N ASN A 67 1.48 -3.05 -5.06
CA ASN A 67 0.61 -3.49 -3.94
C ASN A 67 0.34 -2.43 -2.86
N ASN A 68 0.59 -1.14 -3.12
CA ASN A 68 0.44 -0.11 -2.12
C ASN A 68 -0.98 0.48 -2.09
N PHE A 69 -1.91 -0.28 -1.55
CA PHE A 69 -3.31 0.14 -1.39
C PHE A 69 -3.48 1.30 -0.41
N GLU A 70 -2.77 1.27 0.72
CA GLU A 70 -2.83 2.27 1.80
C GLU A 70 -1.47 2.97 1.97
N PRO A 71 -1.42 4.19 2.55
CA PRO A 71 -0.17 4.73 3.05
C PRO A 71 0.32 3.82 4.17
N CYS A 72 1.28 2.95 3.86
CA CYS A 72 1.89 2.10 4.86
C CYS A 72 2.59 3.00 5.89
N GLY A 73 1.94 3.26 7.02
CA GLY A 73 2.43 4.15 8.10
C GLY A 73 3.73 3.69 8.77
N CYS A 74 4.35 2.62 8.28
CA CYS A 74 5.69 2.17 8.65
C CYS A 74 6.72 3.29 8.42
N GLY A 75 7.30 3.80 9.51
CA GLY A 75 8.27 4.89 9.48
C GLY A 75 7.68 6.29 9.67
N GLY A 76 6.40 6.42 10.02
CA GLY A 76 5.79 7.69 10.42
C GLY A 76 5.40 8.63 9.26
N GLN A 77 5.26 8.10 8.04
CA GLN A 77 4.88 8.85 6.85
C GLN A 77 3.54 8.33 6.32
N TYR A 78 2.43 8.96 6.71
CA TYR A 78 1.06 8.60 6.32
C TYR A 78 0.61 9.33 5.03
N GLU A 79 1.43 9.27 3.99
CA GLU A 79 1.19 9.97 2.72
C GLU A 79 1.07 8.98 1.57
N GLY A 80 0.27 9.32 0.56
CA GLY A 80 -0.02 8.44 -0.58
C GLY A 80 -1.21 7.52 -0.40
N GLY A 81 -1.16 6.38 -1.08
CA GLY A 81 -2.21 5.37 -1.11
C GLY A 81 -3.34 5.66 -2.10
N LEU A 82 -4.04 4.60 -2.50
CA LEU A 82 -5.14 4.68 -3.46
C LEU A 82 -6.34 5.47 -2.89
N SER A 83 -6.51 5.47 -1.56
CA SER A 83 -7.56 6.23 -0.88
C SER A 83 -7.46 7.74 -1.13
N ARG A 84 -6.26 8.32 -1.03
CA ARG A 84 -6.03 9.75 -1.31
C ARG A 84 -6.02 10.03 -2.81
N ARG A 85 -5.47 9.11 -3.61
CA ARG A 85 -5.51 9.19 -5.06
C ARG A 85 -6.95 9.31 -5.57
N ALA A 86 -7.88 8.50 -5.05
CA ALA A 86 -9.28 8.55 -5.42
C ALA A 86 -9.90 9.92 -5.18
N THR A 87 -9.68 10.51 -4.01
CA THR A 87 -10.14 11.87 -3.71
C THR A 87 -9.58 12.89 -4.71
N VAL A 88 -8.29 12.80 -5.03
CA VAL A 88 -7.69 13.72 -6.02
C VAL A 88 -8.26 13.52 -7.42
N PHE A 89 -8.47 12.27 -7.84
CA PHE A 89 -9.10 11.96 -9.13
C PHE A 89 -10.53 12.52 -9.20
N GLU A 90 -11.32 12.38 -8.13
CA GLU A 90 -12.66 12.94 -8.01
C GLU A 90 -12.65 14.45 -8.20
N GLU A 91 -11.83 15.16 -7.41
CA GLU A 91 -11.78 16.62 -7.47
C GLU A 91 -11.26 17.12 -8.82
N PHE A 92 -10.21 16.50 -9.38
CA PHE A 92 -9.66 16.96 -10.66
C PHE A 92 -10.59 16.70 -11.85
N ARG A 93 -11.37 15.62 -11.82
CA ARG A 93 -12.39 15.37 -12.85
C ARG A 93 -13.54 16.37 -12.80
N LYS A 94 -13.92 16.88 -11.62
CA LYS A 94 -14.90 17.96 -11.50
C LYS A 94 -14.38 19.25 -12.14
N ILE A 95 -13.09 19.55 -11.93
CA ILE A 95 -12.46 20.75 -12.47
C ILE A 95 -12.30 20.68 -13.99
N ASN A 96 -11.84 19.55 -14.52
CA ASN A 96 -11.71 19.35 -15.96
C ASN A 96 -12.22 17.95 -16.39
N PRO A 97 -13.39 17.88 -17.06
CA PRO A 97 -13.96 16.61 -17.53
C PRO A 97 -13.19 16.01 -18.72
N ASN A 98 -12.25 16.74 -19.31
CA ASN A 98 -11.32 16.26 -20.34
C ASN A 98 -10.06 15.61 -19.76
N LEU A 99 -10.12 15.12 -18.52
CA LEU A 99 -9.05 14.37 -17.90
C LEU A 99 -8.99 12.93 -18.44
N VAL A 100 -7.77 12.49 -18.75
CA VAL A 100 -7.41 11.11 -19.15
C VAL A 100 -6.46 10.54 -18.11
N ALA A 101 -6.83 9.41 -17.52
CA ALA A 101 -6.07 8.72 -16.48
C ALA A 101 -5.27 7.54 -17.04
N LEU A 102 -3.96 7.54 -16.78
CA LEU A 102 -3.00 6.62 -17.39
C LEU A 102 -2.10 5.99 -16.33
N ASP A 103 -1.79 4.71 -16.46
CA ASP A 103 -0.82 4.05 -15.58
C ASP A 103 0.26 3.32 -16.36
N ALA A 104 1.53 3.57 -16.06
CA ALA A 104 2.68 2.96 -16.73
C ALA A 104 3.16 1.65 -16.07
N GLY A 105 2.26 0.92 -15.41
CA GLY A 105 2.39 -0.49 -15.03
C GLY A 105 3.12 -0.72 -13.71
N ASP A 106 3.32 -2.00 -13.37
CA ASP A 106 3.79 -2.46 -12.06
C ASP A 106 2.81 -2.10 -10.93
N LEU A 107 1.53 -2.38 -11.17
CA LEU A 107 0.47 -2.27 -10.17
C LEU A 107 0.77 -3.15 -8.97
N ILE A 108 1.19 -4.40 -9.23
CA ILE A 108 1.57 -5.35 -8.18
C ILE A 108 3.08 -5.42 -8.00
N ALA A 109 3.51 -5.96 -6.87
CA ALA A 109 4.84 -6.57 -6.77
C ALA A 109 4.69 -8.06 -7.03
N GLY A 110 5.28 -8.58 -8.11
CA GLY A 110 5.17 -9.97 -8.54
C GLY A 110 5.82 -10.96 -7.57
N ALA A 111 6.77 -10.50 -6.75
CA ALA A 111 7.33 -11.27 -5.64
C ALA A 111 6.38 -11.37 -4.43
N SER A 112 5.20 -10.73 -4.46
CA SER A 112 4.18 -10.89 -3.44
C SER A 112 3.80 -12.36 -3.31
N PRO A 113 3.55 -12.87 -2.10
CA PRO A 113 3.21 -14.28 -1.93
C PRO A 113 1.79 -14.65 -2.45
N SER A 114 0.97 -13.66 -2.84
CA SER A 114 -0.34 -13.83 -3.47
C SER A 114 -0.58 -12.81 -4.62
N PRO A 115 0.25 -12.81 -5.69
CA PRO A 115 0.29 -11.72 -6.67
C PRO A 115 -1.01 -11.63 -7.49
N THR A 116 -1.67 -12.76 -7.77
CA THR A 116 -2.99 -12.80 -8.42
C THR A 116 -4.08 -12.17 -7.57
N VAL A 117 -4.07 -12.37 -6.24
CA VAL A 117 -5.06 -11.76 -5.34
C VAL A 117 -4.86 -10.25 -5.27
N ALA A 118 -3.60 -9.81 -5.23
CA ALA A 118 -3.26 -8.39 -5.30
C ALA A 118 -3.72 -7.76 -6.61
N LEU A 119 -3.47 -8.41 -7.75
CA LEU A 119 -3.87 -7.92 -9.06
C LEU A 119 -5.39 -7.82 -9.19
N ASP A 120 -6.14 -8.78 -8.63
CA ASP A 120 -7.61 -8.75 -8.68
C ASP A 120 -8.19 -7.55 -7.92
N HIS A 121 -7.68 -7.26 -6.72
CA HIS A 121 -8.18 -6.17 -5.88
C HIS A 121 -7.66 -4.80 -6.31
N LEU A 122 -6.40 -4.70 -6.74
CA LEU A 122 -5.90 -3.48 -7.38
C LEU A 122 -6.65 -3.23 -8.68
N GLY A 123 -6.95 -4.27 -9.44
CA GLY A 123 -7.78 -4.18 -10.63
C GLY A 123 -9.15 -3.56 -10.33
N GLN A 124 -9.81 -4.03 -9.27
CA GLN A 124 -11.06 -3.42 -8.82
C GLN A 124 -10.87 -1.93 -8.47
N ALA A 125 -9.84 -1.58 -7.69
CA ALA A 125 -9.57 -0.19 -7.34
C ALA A 125 -9.28 0.69 -8.57
N TYR A 126 -8.53 0.18 -9.55
CA TYR A 126 -8.19 0.88 -10.79
C TYR A 126 -9.40 1.05 -11.72
N HIS A 127 -10.30 0.08 -11.73
CA HIS A 127 -11.59 0.20 -12.40
C HIS A 127 -12.43 1.33 -11.80
N GLU A 128 -12.58 1.34 -10.48
CA GLU A 128 -13.36 2.36 -9.76
C GLU A 128 -12.71 3.76 -9.84
N LEU A 129 -11.38 3.82 -9.87
CA LEU A 129 -10.63 5.04 -10.17
C LEU A 129 -10.81 5.50 -11.61
N GLY A 130 -11.37 4.68 -12.52
CA GLY A 130 -11.68 5.07 -13.89
C GLY A 130 -10.44 5.38 -14.74
N TYR A 131 -9.38 4.57 -14.62
CA TYR A 131 -8.25 4.69 -15.54
C TYR A 131 -8.70 4.45 -16.98
N ASP A 132 -8.17 5.22 -17.93
CA ASP A 132 -8.47 5.11 -19.35
C ASP A 132 -7.49 4.18 -20.08
N ALA A 133 -6.26 4.01 -19.59
CA ALA A 133 -5.31 3.00 -20.07
C ALA A 133 -4.30 2.59 -18.98
N ILE A 134 -3.95 1.31 -18.94
CA ILE A 134 -3.01 0.74 -17.96
C ILE A 134 -2.02 -0.15 -18.71
N LEU A 135 -0.73 0.18 -18.65
CA LEU A 135 0.32 -0.70 -19.16
C LEU A 135 0.39 -1.98 -18.33
N VAL A 136 0.35 -3.14 -18.98
CA VAL A 136 0.70 -4.40 -18.32
C VAL A 136 2.21 -4.44 -18.14
N GLY A 137 2.67 -4.27 -16.91
CA GLY A 137 4.08 -4.23 -16.56
C GLY A 137 4.71 -5.62 -16.39
N PRO A 138 6.05 -5.66 -16.30
CA PRO A 138 6.83 -6.80 -15.84
C PRO A 138 6.24 -7.54 -14.63
N GLU A 139 5.78 -6.81 -13.60
CA GLU A 139 5.29 -7.43 -12.37
C GLU A 139 3.94 -8.15 -12.59
N GLU A 140 3.02 -7.58 -13.37
CA GLU A 140 1.76 -8.24 -13.75
C GLU A 140 2.03 -9.53 -14.55
N LEU A 141 2.99 -9.48 -15.48
CA LEU A 141 3.37 -10.61 -16.33
C LEU A 141 3.91 -11.82 -15.53
N THR A 142 4.36 -11.64 -14.29
CA THR A 142 4.76 -12.75 -13.41
C THR A 142 3.58 -13.68 -13.08
N THR A 143 2.34 -13.17 -13.09
CA THR A 143 1.12 -13.96 -12.88
C THR A 143 0.79 -14.85 -14.08
N GLY A 144 1.24 -14.47 -15.27
CA GLY A 144 0.97 -15.13 -16.55
C GLY A 144 -0.19 -14.50 -17.32
N PHE A 145 -0.12 -14.53 -18.65
CA PHE A 145 -1.11 -13.89 -19.55
C PHE A 145 -2.56 -14.33 -19.31
N GLY A 146 -2.78 -15.59 -18.95
CA GLY A 146 -4.11 -16.11 -18.63
C GLY A 146 -4.76 -15.36 -17.48
N GLU A 147 -4.01 -15.10 -16.39
CA GLU A 147 -4.52 -14.39 -15.22
C GLU A 147 -4.66 -12.89 -15.47
N VAL A 148 -3.68 -12.26 -16.14
CA VAL A 148 -3.76 -10.85 -16.55
C VAL A 148 -5.03 -10.62 -17.38
N ARG A 149 -5.30 -11.48 -18.36
CA ARG A 149 -6.49 -11.36 -19.20
C ARG A 149 -7.76 -11.63 -18.42
N ARG A 150 -7.80 -12.70 -17.62
CA ARG A 150 -8.98 -13.05 -16.80
C ARG A 150 -9.35 -11.91 -15.85
N ILE A 151 -8.37 -11.31 -15.18
CA ILE A 151 -8.60 -10.18 -14.26
C ILE A 151 -8.95 -8.92 -15.05
N GLY A 152 -8.27 -8.65 -16.16
CA GLY A 152 -8.56 -7.51 -17.03
C GLY A 152 -10.00 -7.53 -17.56
N GLU A 153 -10.48 -8.70 -18.01
CA GLU A 153 -11.87 -8.92 -18.44
C GLU A 153 -12.83 -8.79 -17.25
N LYS A 154 -12.55 -9.46 -16.12
CA LYS A 154 -13.39 -9.42 -14.91
C LYS A 154 -13.62 -8.01 -14.39
N GLN A 155 -12.54 -7.23 -14.31
CA GLN A 155 -12.54 -5.88 -13.72
C GLN A 155 -12.71 -4.78 -14.78
N SER A 156 -12.90 -5.13 -16.06
CA SER A 156 -12.99 -4.16 -17.17
C SER A 156 -11.81 -3.18 -17.21
N LEU A 157 -10.60 -3.70 -17.09
CA LEU A 157 -9.37 -2.90 -17.10
C LEU A 157 -8.93 -2.59 -18.54
N PRO A 158 -8.60 -1.34 -18.87
CA PRO A 158 -8.10 -0.97 -20.18
C PRO A 158 -6.61 -1.29 -20.30
N PHE A 159 -6.27 -2.58 -20.21
CA PHE A 159 -4.90 -3.04 -20.34
C PHE A 159 -4.36 -2.84 -21.76
N VAL A 160 -3.10 -2.40 -21.84
CA VAL A 160 -2.35 -2.25 -23.08
C VAL A 160 -0.97 -2.90 -22.96
N LEU A 161 -0.58 -3.67 -23.97
CA LEU A 161 0.79 -4.19 -24.13
C LEU A 161 1.07 -4.46 -25.61
N SER A 162 1.97 -3.66 -26.18
CA SER A 162 2.19 -3.53 -27.61
C SER A 162 3.35 -4.37 -28.14
N ASN A 163 4.35 -4.68 -27.30
CA ASN A 163 5.57 -5.37 -27.75
C ASN A 163 5.75 -6.78 -27.14
N VAL A 164 4.79 -7.27 -26.35
CA VAL A 164 4.87 -8.60 -25.74
C VAL A 164 3.55 -9.33 -25.88
N LYS A 165 3.61 -10.54 -26.41
CA LYS A 165 2.44 -11.41 -26.63
C LYS A 165 2.70 -12.80 -26.05
N PRO A 166 1.65 -13.53 -25.63
CA PRO A 166 1.81 -14.95 -25.36
C PRO A 166 2.16 -15.67 -26.67
N LYS A 167 2.94 -16.75 -26.57
CA LYS A 167 3.17 -17.66 -27.71
C LYS A 167 1.88 -18.38 -28.13
N ASP A 168 1.09 -18.75 -27.12
CA ASP A 168 -0.14 -19.51 -27.29
C ASP A 168 -1.34 -18.74 -26.72
N GLY A 169 -2.41 -18.65 -27.50
CA GLY A 169 -3.66 -18.01 -27.07
C GLY A 169 -3.67 -16.47 -27.17
N PRO A 170 -4.74 -15.83 -26.68
CA PRO A 170 -4.91 -14.38 -26.77
C PRO A 170 -4.11 -13.63 -25.70
N GLY A 171 -3.48 -12.53 -26.11
CA GLY A 171 -2.87 -11.54 -25.21
C GLY A 171 -3.86 -10.45 -24.76
N VAL A 172 -3.32 -9.35 -24.26
CA VAL A 172 -4.07 -8.09 -24.05
C VAL A 172 -4.02 -7.21 -25.31
N PRO A 173 -4.88 -6.19 -25.45
CA PRO A 173 -4.82 -5.27 -26.59
C PRO A 173 -3.46 -4.60 -26.79
N GLU A 174 -3.01 -4.45 -28.04
CA GLU A 174 -1.80 -3.68 -28.37
C GLU A 174 -2.03 -2.16 -28.34
N VAL A 175 -3.30 -1.73 -28.38
CA VAL A 175 -3.69 -0.32 -28.46
C VAL A 175 -4.98 -0.12 -27.68
N VAL A 176 -5.04 0.93 -26.86
CA VAL A 176 -6.28 1.45 -26.28
C VAL A 176 -6.67 2.74 -27.00
N ARG A 177 -7.95 2.90 -27.32
CA ARG A 177 -8.48 4.07 -28.04
C ARG A 177 -9.41 4.83 -27.13
N ILE A 178 -9.17 6.14 -27.02
CA ILE A 178 -9.91 7.04 -26.14
C ILE A 178 -10.41 8.21 -27.01
N GLU A 179 -11.64 8.63 -26.80
CA GLU A 179 -12.16 9.88 -27.34
C GLU A 179 -12.40 10.85 -26.19
N ARG A 180 -11.66 11.97 -26.17
CA ARG A 180 -11.74 12.99 -25.11
C ARG A 180 -11.48 14.37 -25.69
N ALA A 181 -12.19 15.40 -25.23
CA ALA A 181 -12.09 16.76 -25.77
C ALA A 181 -12.28 16.84 -27.31
N GLY A 182 -13.09 15.95 -27.89
CA GLY A 182 -13.27 15.86 -29.34
C GLY A 182 -12.05 15.35 -30.11
N ARG A 183 -11.09 14.70 -29.43
CA ARG A 183 -9.86 14.15 -30.02
C ARG A 183 -9.84 12.63 -29.93
N LYS A 184 -9.33 11.98 -30.97
CA LYS A 184 -9.03 10.55 -31.03
C LYS A 184 -7.62 10.30 -30.51
N ILE A 185 -7.52 9.71 -29.34
CA ILE A 185 -6.26 9.42 -28.64
C ILE A 185 -6.01 7.92 -28.75
N ALA A 186 -4.84 7.53 -29.26
CA ALA A 186 -4.38 6.16 -29.22
C ALA A 186 -3.29 6.01 -28.16
N VAL A 187 -3.43 5.03 -27.28
CA VAL A 187 -2.45 4.70 -26.25
C VAL A 187 -1.80 3.38 -26.61
N ILE A 188 -0.48 3.37 -26.69
CA ILE A 188 0.37 2.19 -26.88
C ILE A 188 1.27 2.01 -25.67
N GLY A 189 1.69 0.78 -25.39
CA GLY A 189 2.38 0.41 -24.16
C GLY A 189 3.53 -0.55 -24.40
N VAL A 190 4.76 -0.23 -23.98
CA VAL A 190 5.92 -1.10 -24.20
C VAL A 190 6.72 -1.37 -22.93
N VAL A 191 7.33 -2.56 -22.86
CA VAL A 191 8.23 -2.96 -21.77
C VAL A 191 9.62 -3.28 -22.28
N GLY A 192 10.64 -2.89 -21.52
CA GLY A 192 12.06 -3.12 -21.87
C GLY A 192 12.45 -4.60 -21.86
N ALA A 193 13.37 -4.99 -22.73
CA ALA A 193 13.75 -6.39 -22.91
C ALA A 193 14.51 -6.96 -21.70
N SER A 194 15.33 -6.15 -21.02
CA SER A 194 16.11 -6.62 -19.86
C SER A 194 15.27 -6.97 -18.63
N HIS A 195 14.00 -6.55 -18.54
CA HIS A 195 13.11 -7.03 -17.48
C HIS A 195 12.97 -8.56 -17.51
N PHE A 196 12.97 -9.15 -18.70
CA PHE A 196 12.83 -10.59 -18.89
C PHE A 196 14.09 -11.38 -18.51
N GLU A 197 15.25 -10.71 -18.49
CA GLU A 197 16.52 -11.34 -18.13
C GLU A 197 16.87 -11.15 -16.64
N SER A 198 16.48 -10.01 -16.07
CA SER A 198 16.84 -9.59 -14.71
C SER A 198 15.88 -10.08 -13.62
N SER A 199 14.59 -10.26 -13.92
CA SER A 199 13.60 -10.75 -12.95
C SER A 199 13.52 -12.28 -12.94
N PRO A 200 13.85 -12.98 -11.83
CA PRO A 200 13.78 -14.44 -11.77
C PRO A 200 12.38 -15.00 -12.03
N HIS A 201 11.33 -14.26 -11.63
CA HIS A 201 9.94 -14.67 -11.80
C HIS A 201 9.50 -14.59 -13.27
N LEU A 202 9.87 -13.51 -13.95
CA LEU A 202 9.62 -13.35 -15.39
C LEU A 202 10.46 -14.29 -16.24
N LYS A 203 11.74 -14.47 -15.88
CA LYS A 203 12.66 -15.34 -16.61
C LYS A 203 12.13 -16.77 -16.72
N ARG A 204 11.45 -17.27 -15.68
CA ARG A 204 10.79 -18.59 -15.69
C ARG A 204 9.66 -18.69 -16.73
N ARG A 205 8.97 -17.59 -17.00
CA ARG A 205 7.87 -17.51 -17.98
C ARG A 205 8.29 -17.01 -19.35
N ARG A 206 9.56 -16.62 -19.55
CA ARG A 206 10.04 -16.05 -20.82
C ARG A 206 9.77 -16.96 -22.03
N ALA A 207 9.80 -18.27 -21.81
CA ALA A 207 9.49 -19.27 -22.83
C ALA A 207 8.04 -19.23 -23.32
N GLU A 208 7.11 -18.63 -22.57
CA GLU A 208 5.69 -18.49 -22.91
C GLU A 208 5.40 -17.22 -23.75
N MET A 209 6.43 -16.42 -24.04
CA MET A 209 6.24 -15.06 -24.58
C MET A 209 7.01 -14.84 -25.89
N VAL A 210 6.44 -14.01 -26.75
CA VAL A 210 7.11 -13.36 -27.88
C VAL A 210 7.33 -11.91 -27.48
N VAL A 211 8.59 -11.47 -27.48
CA VAL A 211 9.00 -10.11 -27.10
C VAL A 211 9.59 -9.47 -28.36
N GLU A 212 8.89 -8.46 -28.88
CA GLU A 212 9.34 -7.58 -29.95
C GLU A 212 10.20 -6.46 -29.34
N ASP A 213 11.20 -6.01 -30.11
CA ASP A 213 11.97 -4.82 -29.77
C ASP A 213 11.02 -3.60 -29.57
N PRO A 214 11.10 -2.88 -28.43
CA PRO A 214 10.21 -1.76 -28.13
C PRO A 214 10.20 -0.69 -29.23
N ALA A 215 11.36 -0.35 -29.81
CA ALA A 215 11.43 0.67 -30.85
C ALA A 215 10.69 0.23 -32.14
N SER A 216 10.87 -1.02 -32.52
CA SER A 216 10.18 -1.64 -33.66
C SER A 216 8.67 -1.65 -33.47
N ALA A 217 8.19 -2.04 -32.29
CA ALA A 217 6.75 -2.04 -31.96
C ALA A 217 6.15 -0.63 -32.01
N VAL A 218 6.85 0.36 -31.44
CA VAL A 218 6.43 1.77 -31.50
C VAL A 218 6.35 2.25 -32.93
N ALA A 219 7.41 2.07 -33.74
CA ALA A 219 7.44 2.55 -35.12
C ALA A 219 6.33 1.94 -35.99
N ARG A 220 6.09 0.63 -35.84
CA ARG A 220 5.00 -0.09 -36.52
C ARG A 220 3.64 0.48 -36.15
N LEU A 221 3.39 0.71 -34.86
CA LEU A 221 2.09 1.19 -34.39
C LEU A 221 1.87 2.66 -34.65
N THR A 222 2.88 3.53 -34.49
CA THR A 222 2.71 4.97 -34.79
C THR A 222 2.39 5.19 -36.26
N ALA A 223 3.07 4.48 -37.17
CA ALA A 223 2.77 4.52 -38.61
C ALA A 223 1.34 4.07 -38.92
N ALA A 224 0.87 2.99 -38.29
CA ALA A 224 -0.47 2.44 -38.51
C ALA A 224 -1.59 3.29 -37.89
N LEU A 225 -1.32 3.94 -36.74
CA LEU A 225 -2.34 4.64 -35.95
C LEU A 225 -2.49 6.11 -36.32
N ARG A 226 -1.43 6.74 -36.86
CA ARG A 226 -1.42 8.17 -37.14
C ARG A 226 -2.56 8.65 -38.06
N PRO A 227 -2.94 7.96 -39.15
CA PRO A 227 -4.02 8.42 -40.02
C PRO A 227 -5.38 8.55 -39.32
N ALA A 228 -5.58 7.85 -38.20
CA ALA A 228 -6.84 7.79 -37.47
C ALA A 228 -6.78 8.39 -36.05
N SER A 229 -5.65 8.97 -35.66
CA SER A 229 -5.41 9.46 -34.30
C SER A 229 -4.88 10.89 -34.29
N ASP A 230 -5.54 11.75 -33.53
CA ASP A 230 -5.09 13.13 -33.28
C ASP A 230 -3.90 13.16 -32.31
N LEU A 231 -3.83 12.20 -31.40
CA LEU A 231 -2.79 12.07 -30.39
C LEU A 231 -2.37 10.61 -30.24
N ILE A 232 -1.07 10.33 -30.17
CA ILE A 232 -0.52 9.02 -29.77
C ILE A 232 0.30 9.18 -28.49
N ILE A 233 -0.15 8.49 -27.45
CA ILE A 233 0.50 8.43 -26.14
C ILE A 233 1.24 7.09 -26.03
N LEU A 234 2.51 7.14 -25.66
CA LEU A 234 3.34 5.99 -25.32
C LEU A 234 3.43 5.87 -23.80
N LEU A 235 2.97 4.74 -23.25
CA LEU A 235 3.32 4.30 -21.91
C LEU A 235 4.53 3.36 -22.02
N SER A 236 5.52 3.52 -21.16
CA SER A 236 6.63 2.58 -21.10
C SER A 236 7.05 2.21 -19.70
N HIS A 237 7.49 0.97 -19.54
CA HIS A 237 8.36 0.60 -18.43
C HIS A 237 9.64 0.00 -19.02
N ILE A 238 10.64 0.87 -19.20
CA ILE A 238 11.91 0.52 -19.81
C ILE A 238 13.03 0.88 -18.84
N PRO A 239 13.96 -0.04 -18.54
CA PRO A 239 15.07 0.25 -17.65
C PRO A 239 15.92 1.39 -18.20
N ALA A 240 16.44 2.23 -17.30
CA ALA A 240 17.19 3.43 -17.68
C ALA A 240 18.33 3.17 -18.68
N SER A 241 18.97 1.99 -18.61
CA SER A 241 20.04 1.57 -19.53
C SER A 241 19.59 1.36 -20.98
N GLU A 242 18.32 1.03 -21.22
CA GLU A 242 17.76 0.82 -22.56
C GLU A 242 17.04 2.07 -23.09
N ARG A 243 16.45 2.83 -22.17
CA ARG A 243 15.59 3.97 -22.47
C ARG A 243 16.29 5.03 -23.33
N ASP A 244 17.55 5.33 -23.02
CA ASP A 244 18.32 6.35 -23.76
C ASP A 244 18.53 5.93 -25.23
N GLY A 245 18.59 4.62 -25.51
CA GLY A 245 18.67 4.09 -26.86
C GLY A 245 17.35 4.14 -27.65
N LEU A 246 16.23 4.41 -26.97
CA LEU A 246 14.92 4.63 -27.55
C LEU A 246 14.65 6.13 -27.82
N ALA A 247 15.24 7.02 -27.02
CA ALA A 247 15.23 8.46 -27.28
C ALA A 247 15.76 8.74 -28.69
N GLY A 248 14.96 9.44 -29.51
CA GLY A 248 15.25 9.73 -30.91
C GLY A 248 14.68 8.72 -31.93
N LYS A 249 14.20 7.55 -31.49
CA LYS A 249 13.54 6.54 -32.35
C LYS A 249 12.01 6.53 -32.23
N LEU A 250 11.46 7.40 -31.39
CA LEU A 250 10.02 7.51 -31.09
C LEU A 250 9.25 8.37 -32.10
N GLY A 251 9.55 8.22 -33.40
CA GLY A 251 8.87 8.96 -34.45
C GLY A 251 7.35 8.77 -34.40
N GLY A 252 6.61 9.87 -34.37
CA GLY A 252 5.14 9.86 -34.34
C GLY A 252 4.50 9.63 -32.97
N VAL A 253 5.28 9.59 -31.89
CA VAL A 253 4.75 9.70 -30.51
C VAL A 253 4.60 11.18 -30.15
N ASP A 254 3.46 11.56 -29.57
CA ASP A 254 3.19 12.93 -29.14
C ASP A 254 3.43 13.13 -27.63
N VAL A 255 3.13 12.11 -26.83
CA VAL A 255 3.37 12.12 -25.37
C VAL A 255 4.02 10.80 -24.98
N TRP A 256 5.07 10.87 -24.18
CA TRP A 256 5.75 9.71 -23.62
C TRP A 256 5.70 9.74 -22.09
N ILE A 257 5.00 8.78 -21.50
CA ILE A 257 4.93 8.56 -20.05
C ILE A 257 5.80 7.35 -19.71
N ASP A 258 6.94 7.60 -19.09
CA ASP A 258 7.89 6.57 -18.70
C ASP A 258 7.78 6.22 -17.21
N ASN A 259 7.83 4.91 -16.94
CA ASN A 259 8.06 4.32 -15.64
C ASN A 259 9.56 3.94 -15.54
N PRO A 260 10.37 4.68 -14.77
CA PRO A 260 11.78 4.39 -14.55
C PRO A 260 12.01 3.27 -13.51
N GLY A 261 10.95 2.71 -12.93
CA GLY A 261 10.98 1.68 -11.90
C GLY A 261 11.03 2.21 -10.47
N PHE A 262 11.07 1.28 -9.51
CA PHE A 262 11.11 1.56 -8.08
C PHE A 262 12.52 2.01 -7.65
N LEU A 263 12.64 3.23 -7.13
CA LEU A 263 13.88 3.76 -6.54
C LEU A 263 13.95 3.33 -5.07
N SER A 264 15.00 2.58 -4.71
CA SER A 264 15.27 2.16 -3.33
C SER A 264 15.61 3.36 -2.43
N PHE A 265 15.30 3.28 -1.13
CA PHE A 265 15.73 4.24 -0.09
C PHE A 265 17.23 4.58 -0.13
N SER A 266 18.10 3.65 -0.57
CA SER A 266 19.54 3.89 -0.74
C SER A 266 19.88 4.86 -1.86
N ASP A 267 18.99 5.02 -2.84
CA ASP A 267 19.16 5.85 -4.03
C ASP A 267 18.52 7.25 -3.89
N LYS A 268 17.95 7.60 -2.71
CA LYS A 268 17.32 8.91 -2.44
C LYS A 268 18.20 10.11 -2.82
N LYS A 269 19.50 10.05 -2.54
CA LYS A 269 20.46 11.11 -2.92
C LYS A 269 20.57 11.32 -4.44
N ARG A 270 20.32 10.29 -5.24
CA ARG A 270 20.40 10.33 -6.71
C ARG A 270 19.10 10.83 -7.34
N ALA A 271 17.95 10.56 -6.70
CA ALA A 271 16.63 10.97 -7.17
C ALA A 271 16.31 12.44 -6.84
N GLU A 272 16.65 12.91 -5.64
CA GLU A 272 16.44 14.32 -5.23
C GLU A 272 17.32 15.31 -6.02
N SER A 273 18.43 14.83 -6.60
CA SER A 273 19.40 15.64 -7.35
C SER A 273 19.17 15.66 -8.86
N GLN A 274 18.21 14.89 -9.39
CA GLN A 274 17.86 14.89 -10.79
C GLN A 274 16.40 15.34 -10.94
N PRO A 275 16.13 16.64 -11.22
CA PRO A 275 14.87 16.96 -11.87
C PRO A 275 14.74 16.03 -13.09
N ALA A 276 13.52 15.60 -13.41
CA ALA A 276 13.23 14.92 -14.67
C ALA A 276 13.65 15.85 -15.81
N LYS A 277 14.94 15.85 -16.16
CA LYS A 277 15.44 16.54 -17.32
C LYS A 277 14.73 15.87 -18.48
N PRO A 278 14.04 16.63 -19.35
CA PRO A 278 13.59 16.09 -20.63
C PRO A 278 14.78 15.35 -21.25
N PHE A 279 14.63 14.06 -21.57
CA PHE A 279 15.73 13.30 -22.16
C PHE A 279 16.23 14.05 -23.40
N GLU A 280 17.53 14.33 -23.44
CA GLU A 280 18.15 14.92 -24.62
C GLU A 280 17.91 13.98 -25.81
N GLY A 281 17.33 14.49 -26.90
CA GLY A 281 17.07 13.70 -28.11
C GLY A 281 15.67 13.08 -28.22
N ILE A 282 14.72 13.37 -27.33
CA ILE A 282 13.29 13.16 -27.65
C ILE A 282 12.95 14.01 -28.88
N ALA A 283 12.15 13.46 -29.81
CA ALA A 283 11.71 14.19 -30.98
C ALA A 283 11.18 15.57 -30.54
N PRO A 284 11.49 16.68 -31.23
CA PRO A 284 11.20 18.03 -30.75
C PRO A 284 9.72 18.28 -30.41
N GLN A 285 8.82 17.42 -30.86
CA GLN A 285 7.39 17.42 -30.61
C GLN A 285 6.90 16.57 -29.40
N ALA A 286 7.68 15.64 -28.86
CA ALA A 286 7.19 14.69 -27.85
C ALA A 286 7.27 15.26 -26.42
N VAL A 287 6.12 15.27 -25.75
CA VAL A 287 5.97 15.69 -24.36
C VAL A 287 6.41 14.54 -23.44
N LEU A 288 7.47 14.74 -22.65
CA LEU A 288 7.93 13.74 -21.68
C LEU A 288 7.29 13.96 -20.30
N ALA A 289 6.78 12.87 -19.74
CA ALA A 289 6.34 12.73 -18.37
C ALA A 289 7.01 11.49 -17.76
N THR A 290 7.60 11.63 -16.58
CA THR A 290 8.15 10.48 -15.83
C THR A 290 7.40 10.34 -14.52
N SER A 291 6.97 9.12 -14.20
CA SER A 291 6.35 8.80 -12.91
C SER A 291 7.37 8.07 -12.05
N SER A 292 7.83 8.63 -10.92
CA SER A 292 9.03 8.06 -10.27
C SER A 292 9.10 8.20 -8.75
N TRP A 293 8.13 7.75 -7.95
CA TRP A 293 8.29 7.86 -6.48
C TRP A 293 7.63 6.75 -5.65
N GLU A 294 8.23 6.47 -4.49
CA GLU A 294 7.84 5.43 -3.54
C GLU A 294 6.39 5.60 -3.04
N ASN A 295 5.68 4.46 -2.93
CA ASN A 295 4.44 4.27 -2.17
C ASN A 295 3.24 5.13 -2.62
N ASP A 296 3.04 5.32 -3.92
CA ASP A 296 1.89 6.09 -4.42
C ASP A 296 1.76 7.48 -3.78
N ARG A 297 2.88 8.09 -3.36
CA ARG A 297 2.88 9.39 -2.67
C ARG A 297 2.68 10.56 -3.60
N LYS A 298 2.90 10.35 -4.90
CA LYS A 298 2.71 11.39 -5.91
C LYS A 298 2.02 10.81 -7.13
N ILE A 299 1.32 11.68 -7.83
CA ILE A 299 0.75 11.42 -9.15
C ILE A 299 1.24 12.51 -10.10
N GLY A 300 1.43 12.15 -11.36
CA GLY A 300 1.78 13.10 -12.41
C GLY A 300 0.55 13.83 -12.93
N LEU A 301 0.75 15.09 -13.26
CA LEU A 301 -0.23 15.96 -13.92
C LEU A 301 0.42 16.64 -15.10
N ALA A 302 -0.14 16.47 -16.29
CA ALA A 302 0.27 17.19 -17.49
C ALA A 302 -0.94 17.87 -18.14
N CYS A 303 -0.86 19.19 -18.30
CA CYS A 303 -1.88 19.98 -18.97
C CYS A 303 -1.46 20.24 -20.41
N LEU A 304 -2.31 19.84 -21.36
CA LEU A 304 -2.06 19.96 -22.78
C LEU A 304 -2.96 21.01 -23.43
N SER A 305 -2.41 21.67 -24.43
CA SER A 305 -3.09 22.55 -25.37
C SER A 305 -2.81 22.09 -26.79
N PHE A 306 -3.69 22.44 -27.73
CA PHE A 306 -3.62 22.01 -29.12
C PHE A 306 -3.69 23.21 -30.07
N PRO A 307 -2.61 24.04 -30.14
CA PRO A 307 -2.48 25.01 -31.22
C PRO A 307 -2.43 24.33 -32.60
N LEU A 308 -2.55 25.12 -33.66
CA LEU A 308 -2.49 24.63 -35.05
C LEU A 308 -1.19 23.88 -35.39
N THR A 309 -0.12 24.10 -34.62
CA THR A 309 1.18 23.44 -34.78
C THR A 309 1.26 22.04 -34.17
N GLY A 310 0.21 21.58 -33.49
CA GLY A 310 0.18 20.27 -32.81
C GLY A 310 0.05 20.39 -31.28
N PRO A 311 0.04 19.25 -30.56
CA PRO A 311 -0.06 19.23 -29.11
C PRO A 311 1.13 19.94 -28.45
N LYS A 312 0.86 20.68 -27.38
CA LYS A 312 1.86 21.39 -26.59
C LYS A 312 1.60 21.21 -25.10
N LEU A 313 2.65 20.86 -24.36
CA LEU A 313 2.64 20.85 -22.89
C LEU A 313 2.60 22.29 -22.35
N ALA A 314 1.51 22.63 -21.66
CA ALA A 314 1.36 23.90 -20.97
C ALA A 314 2.00 23.85 -19.57
N SER A 315 1.83 22.74 -18.86
CA SER A 315 2.48 22.48 -17.57
C SER A 315 2.61 20.98 -17.32
N SER A 316 3.65 20.58 -16.60
CA SER A 316 3.83 19.23 -16.07
C SER A 316 4.37 19.32 -14.65
N GLU A 317 3.77 18.57 -13.72
CA GLU A 317 4.23 18.48 -12.34
C GLU A 317 3.88 17.14 -11.69
N MET A 318 4.53 16.86 -10.55
CA MET A 318 4.16 15.76 -9.67
C MET A 318 3.39 16.32 -8.48
N PHE A 319 2.11 15.97 -8.37
CA PHE A 319 1.24 16.33 -7.27
C PHE A 319 1.42 15.38 -6.09
N GLU A 320 1.60 15.93 -4.90
CA GLU A 320 1.80 15.17 -3.68
C GLU A 320 0.47 14.77 -3.04
N LEU A 321 0.34 13.47 -2.78
CA LEU A 321 -0.78 12.87 -2.07
C LEU A 321 -0.54 13.03 -0.55
N ALA A 322 -0.59 14.28 -0.11
CA ALA A 322 -0.31 14.68 1.26
C ALA A 322 -1.29 14.07 2.28
N LYS A 323 -0.82 13.94 3.53
CA LYS A 323 -1.56 13.31 4.63
C LYS A 323 -2.92 13.93 4.92
N ASP A 324 -3.08 15.23 4.63
CA ASP A 324 -4.28 16.03 4.88
C ASP A 324 -5.33 15.94 3.77
N ILE A 325 -5.01 15.27 2.66
CA ILE A 325 -6.03 14.86 1.68
C ILE A 325 -6.94 13.84 2.33
N ARG A 326 -8.25 14.09 2.23
CA ARG A 326 -9.29 13.16 2.70
C ARG A 326 -9.13 11.80 2.03
N GLU A 327 -9.29 10.73 2.80
CA GLU A 327 -9.28 9.37 2.26
C GLU A 327 -10.65 8.99 1.70
N ASN A 328 -10.65 8.31 0.55
CA ASN A 328 -11.85 7.75 -0.03
C ASN A 328 -12.21 6.42 0.67
N PRO A 329 -13.40 6.31 1.30
CA PRO A 329 -13.79 5.12 2.08
C PRO A 329 -13.90 3.86 1.21
N ARG A 330 -14.30 4.00 -0.06
CA ARG A 330 -14.46 2.87 -0.96
C ARG A 330 -13.12 2.19 -1.29
N MET A 331 -12.05 2.97 -1.44
CA MET A 331 -10.70 2.41 -1.61
C MET A 331 -10.22 1.67 -0.36
N LEU A 332 -10.60 2.14 0.83
CA LEU A 332 -10.30 1.46 2.09
C LEU A 332 -11.05 0.11 2.18
N GLU A 333 -12.31 0.05 1.77
CA GLU A 333 -13.07 -1.23 1.71
C GLU A 333 -12.41 -2.26 0.78
N ILE A 334 -11.94 -1.83 -0.39
CA ILE A 334 -11.22 -2.71 -1.34
C ILE A 334 -9.92 -3.22 -0.72
N TYR A 335 -9.23 -2.35 0.02
CA TYR A 335 -8.02 -2.73 0.74
C TYR A 335 -8.31 -3.77 1.83
N ASP A 336 -9.34 -3.57 2.64
CA ASP A 336 -9.74 -4.52 3.67
C ASP A 336 -10.10 -5.89 3.06
N SER A 337 -10.83 -5.89 1.94
CA SER A 337 -11.11 -7.11 1.17
C SER A 337 -9.85 -7.79 0.63
N TYR A 338 -8.88 -7.02 0.14
CA TYR A 338 -7.59 -7.54 -0.32
C TYR A 338 -6.86 -8.21 0.84
N LYS A 339 -6.79 -7.56 2.00
CA LYS A 339 -6.11 -8.08 3.18
C LYS A 339 -6.76 -9.38 3.65
N PHE A 340 -8.09 -9.41 3.72
CA PHE A 340 -8.84 -10.64 4.02
C PHE A 340 -8.53 -11.76 3.03
N SER A 341 -8.68 -11.51 1.73
CA SER A 341 -8.47 -12.50 0.66
C SER A 341 -7.03 -13.01 0.61
N SER A 342 -6.07 -12.10 0.77
CA SER A 342 -4.65 -12.44 0.79
C SER A 342 -4.33 -13.37 1.96
N ARG A 343 -4.89 -13.10 3.15
CA ARG A 343 -4.71 -13.98 4.33
C ARG A 343 -5.26 -15.38 4.13
N GLN A 344 -6.42 -15.53 3.50
CA GLN A 344 -6.99 -16.84 3.18
C GLN A 344 -6.06 -17.68 2.28
N VAL A 345 -5.27 -17.04 1.43
CA VAL A 345 -4.28 -17.71 0.56
C VAL A 345 -2.93 -17.92 1.28
N LEU A 346 -2.53 -16.98 2.13
CA LEU A 346 -1.21 -16.98 2.77
C LEU A 346 -1.12 -17.87 4.01
N ILE A 347 -2.14 -17.86 4.87
CA ILE A 347 -2.12 -18.63 6.12
C ILE A 347 -1.95 -20.14 5.87
N PRO A 348 -2.69 -20.77 4.93
CA PRO A 348 -2.49 -22.19 4.61
C PRO A 348 -1.11 -22.50 3.98
N ARG A 349 -0.46 -21.53 3.34
CA ARG A 349 0.88 -21.70 2.73
C ARG A 349 2.00 -21.56 3.75
N LEU A 350 1.85 -20.65 4.71
CA LEU A 350 2.81 -20.43 5.80
C LEU A 350 2.76 -21.56 6.83
N ILE A 351 1.62 -22.26 6.92
CA ILE A 351 1.42 -23.41 7.80
C ILE A 351 0.91 -24.57 6.94
N PRO A 352 1.80 -25.29 6.21
CA PRO A 352 1.39 -26.45 5.44
C PRO A 352 0.70 -27.46 6.35
N ALA A 353 -0.47 -27.95 5.96
CA ALA A 353 -1.10 -29.09 6.60
C ALA A 353 -0.16 -30.30 6.47
N GLY A 354 0.64 -30.54 7.51
CA GLY A 354 1.68 -31.58 7.52
C GLY A 354 3.00 -31.16 8.19
N SER A 355 3.32 -29.87 8.32
CA SER A 355 4.50 -29.43 9.10
C SER A 355 4.32 -29.58 10.63
N ARG A 356 3.16 -30.12 11.05
CA ARG A 356 2.82 -30.43 12.44
C ARG A 356 3.47 -31.72 12.95
N GLU A 357 4.24 -32.43 12.13
CA GLU A 357 4.96 -33.63 12.57
C GLU A 357 6.21 -33.29 13.40
N SER A 358 6.01 -33.35 14.72
CA SER A 358 6.99 -33.78 15.72
C SER A 358 8.34 -33.07 15.75
N ARG A 359 8.35 -31.81 16.21
CA ARG A 359 9.21 -31.59 17.36
C ARG A 359 8.39 -31.97 18.59
N LYS A 360 8.75 -33.09 19.21
CA LYS A 360 8.44 -33.25 20.64
C LYS A 360 8.95 -31.96 21.31
N ASP A 361 8.22 -31.40 22.26
CA ASP A 361 8.70 -30.45 23.27
C ASP A 361 8.15 -29.01 23.21
N PHE A 362 7.58 -28.59 24.36
CA PHE A 362 6.98 -27.31 24.74
C PHE A 362 5.54 -27.04 24.27
N ALA A 363 4.59 -27.10 25.20
CA ALA A 363 3.18 -26.79 24.98
C ALA A 363 2.82 -25.38 25.48
N TYR A 364 2.19 -24.58 24.63
CA TYR A 364 1.61 -23.31 25.05
C TYR A 364 0.25 -23.54 25.73
N THR A 365 -0.06 -22.71 26.72
CA THR A 365 -1.33 -22.70 27.44
C THR A 365 -1.76 -21.27 27.74
N SER A 366 -3.02 -21.12 28.13
CA SER A 366 -3.54 -19.82 28.56
C SER A 366 -2.84 -19.34 29.85
N SER A 367 -2.61 -18.03 29.97
CA SER A 367 -2.11 -17.43 31.22
C SER A 367 -3.03 -17.74 32.41
N ALA A 368 -4.34 -17.95 32.17
CA ALA A 368 -5.30 -18.30 33.21
C ALA A 368 -4.95 -19.61 33.93
N SER A 369 -4.31 -20.56 33.24
CA SER A 369 -3.81 -21.79 33.87
C SER A 369 -2.79 -21.55 34.99
N CYS A 370 -2.07 -20.42 34.94
CA CYS A 370 -1.07 -20.05 35.94
C CYS A 370 -1.68 -19.46 37.21
N GLN A 371 -2.90 -18.90 37.14
CA GLN A 371 -3.51 -18.12 38.22
C GLN A 371 -3.68 -18.92 39.52
N GLY A 372 -4.01 -20.22 39.42
CA GLY A 372 -4.27 -21.06 40.60
C GLY A 372 -3.07 -21.19 41.55
N CYS A 373 -1.85 -21.18 41.01
CA CYS A 373 -0.61 -21.26 41.79
C CYS A 373 0.13 -19.92 41.89
N HIS A 374 -0.10 -19.00 40.94
CA HIS A 374 0.58 -17.71 40.82
C HIS A 374 -0.42 -16.54 40.78
N PRO A 375 -1.28 -16.38 41.80
CA PRO A 375 -2.36 -15.39 41.76
C PRO A 375 -1.83 -13.95 41.72
N ALA A 376 -0.79 -13.63 42.49
CA ALA A 376 -0.22 -12.29 42.55
C ALA A 376 0.48 -11.88 41.23
N GLN A 377 1.18 -12.82 40.59
CA GLN A 377 1.83 -12.59 39.30
C GLN A 377 0.79 -12.45 38.18
N TYR A 378 -0.24 -13.31 38.19
CA TYR A 378 -1.33 -13.24 37.23
C TYR A 378 -2.10 -11.92 37.33
N GLU A 379 -2.43 -11.48 38.54
CA GLU A 379 -3.16 -10.22 38.75
C GLU A 379 -2.36 -9.00 38.26
N LEU A 380 -1.03 -9.00 38.43
CA LEU A 380 -0.20 -7.94 37.86
C LEU A 380 -0.18 -8.02 36.33
N TRP A 381 0.09 -9.20 35.76
CA TRP A 381 0.11 -9.41 34.30
C TRP A 381 -1.20 -8.95 33.65
N ALA A 382 -2.34 -9.31 34.23
CA ALA A 382 -3.67 -8.97 33.72
C ALA A 382 -3.93 -7.44 33.63
N LYS A 383 -3.12 -6.60 34.29
CA LYS A 383 -3.22 -5.13 34.23
C LYS A 383 -2.23 -4.51 33.23
N THR A 384 -1.37 -5.32 32.60
CA THR A 384 -0.36 -4.84 31.64
C THR A 384 -0.91 -4.77 30.23
N ASP A 385 -0.31 -3.93 29.39
CA ASP A 385 -0.62 -3.87 27.95
C ASP A 385 -0.40 -5.22 27.26
N HIS A 386 0.49 -6.07 27.79
CA HIS A 386 0.71 -7.42 27.26
C HIS A 386 -0.52 -8.33 27.42
N ALA A 387 -1.31 -8.20 28.49
CA ALA A 387 -2.54 -8.97 28.68
C ALA A 387 -3.72 -8.45 27.85
N HIS A 388 -3.55 -7.32 27.18
CA HIS A 388 -4.54 -6.70 26.30
C HIS A 388 -3.97 -6.44 24.89
N ALA A 389 -2.84 -7.06 24.57
CA ALA A 389 -2.12 -6.80 23.34
C ALA A 389 -3.00 -7.06 22.11
N PHE A 390 -3.77 -8.15 22.09
CA PHE A 390 -4.63 -8.49 20.96
C PHE A 390 -5.79 -7.51 20.81
N ALA A 391 -6.32 -6.97 21.91
CA ALA A 391 -7.38 -5.97 21.87
C ALA A 391 -6.94 -4.68 21.15
N THR A 392 -5.65 -4.33 21.21
CA THR A 392 -5.12 -3.20 20.42
C THR A 392 -5.21 -3.46 18.92
N LEU A 393 -5.06 -4.72 18.47
CA LEU A 393 -5.24 -5.06 17.07
C LEU A 393 -6.70 -4.91 16.64
N VAL A 394 -7.65 -5.34 17.48
CA VAL A 394 -9.08 -5.20 17.19
C VAL A 394 -9.45 -3.73 17.07
N LYS A 395 -8.96 -2.90 17.99
CA LYS A 395 -9.20 -1.45 17.98
C LYS A 395 -8.70 -0.78 16.70
N GLU A 396 -7.53 -1.19 16.22
CA GLU A 396 -6.89 -0.64 15.02
C GLU A 396 -7.31 -1.39 13.73
N CYS A 397 -8.28 -2.30 13.80
CA CYS A 397 -8.74 -3.13 12.68
C CYS A 397 -7.60 -3.93 12.01
N ARG A 398 -6.67 -4.46 12.82
CA ARG A 398 -5.54 -5.31 12.42
C ARG A 398 -5.52 -6.67 13.11
N ASP A 399 -6.62 -7.06 13.76
CA ASP A 399 -6.78 -8.35 14.46
C ASP A 399 -6.79 -9.55 13.54
N ASP A 400 -6.79 -9.32 12.24
CA ASP A 400 -6.62 -10.31 11.20
C ASP A 400 -5.19 -10.35 10.62
N ASP A 401 -4.25 -9.48 11.01
CA ASP A 401 -2.87 -9.42 10.46
C ASP A 401 -1.89 -10.41 11.14
N PRO A 402 -1.45 -11.48 10.45
CA PRO A 402 -0.50 -12.44 11.03
C PRO A 402 0.87 -11.84 11.35
N ALA A 403 1.27 -10.75 10.66
CA ALA A 403 2.51 -10.04 11.00
C ALA A 403 2.41 -9.35 12.37
N CYS A 404 1.19 -8.96 12.78
CA CYS A 404 0.91 -8.39 14.09
C CYS A 404 0.74 -9.47 15.18
N TRP A 405 0.16 -10.63 14.83
CA TRP A 405 -0.05 -11.73 15.78
C TRP A 405 1.25 -12.22 16.42
N ALA A 406 2.37 -12.19 15.70
CA ALA A 406 3.70 -12.56 16.23
C ALA A 406 4.09 -11.80 17.50
N CYS A 407 3.54 -10.61 17.72
CA CYS A 407 3.84 -9.76 18.88
C CYS A 407 2.64 -9.44 19.77
N HIS A 408 1.44 -9.85 19.38
CA HIS A 408 0.19 -9.57 20.10
C HIS A 408 -0.55 -10.85 20.52
N SER A 409 0.09 -12.01 20.40
CA SER A 409 -0.45 -13.31 20.80
C SER A 409 0.64 -14.20 21.39
N THR A 410 0.23 -15.34 21.94
CA THR A 410 1.13 -16.29 22.60
C THR A 410 1.54 -17.41 21.65
N GLY A 411 2.83 -17.53 21.35
CA GLY A 411 3.39 -18.68 20.64
C GLY A 411 3.02 -18.77 19.15
N PHE A 412 2.60 -17.68 18.51
CA PHE A 412 2.30 -17.69 17.07
C PHE A 412 3.47 -18.25 16.24
N THR A 413 3.16 -19.12 15.26
CA THR A 413 4.10 -19.94 14.44
C THR A 413 4.84 -21.06 15.17
N GLU A 414 4.70 -21.20 16.49
CA GLU A 414 5.30 -22.27 17.27
C GLU A 414 4.32 -23.45 17.48
N ALA A 415 4.86 -24.65 17.70
CA ALA A 415 4.03 -25.84 17.88
C ALA A 415 3.12 -25.67 19.12
N SER A 416 1.81 -25.87 18.96
CA SER A 416 0.73 -25.64 19.95
C SER A 416 0.44 -24.19 20.38
N GLY A 417 1.05 -23.19 19.74
CA GLY A 417 0.77 -21.77 20.03
C GLY A 417 -0.46 -21.21 19.31
N PHE A 418 -0.65 -19.89 19.40
CA PHE A 418 -1.78 -19.17 18.81
C PHE A 418 -1.91 -19.45 17.30
N VAL A 419 -3.12 -19.78 16.86
CA VAL A 419 -3.45 -20.05 15.46
C VAL A 419 -4.35 -18.95 14.90
N SER A 420 -5.49 -18.72 15.53
CA SER A 420 -6.44 -17.69 15.13
C SER A 420 -7.34 -17.30 16.30
N PRO A 421 -8.02 -16.13 16.21
CA PRO A 421 -9.00 -15.72 17.22
C PRO A 421 -10.16 -16.70 17.45
N ALA A 422 -10.45 -17.54 16.46
CA ALA A 422 -11.52 -18.51 16.47
C ALA A 422 -11.05 -19.89 16.97
N GLU A 423 -9.84 -20.31 16.61
CA GLU A 423 -9.32 -21.65 16.98
C GLU A 423 -8.68 -21.70 18.36
N THR A 424 -7.96 -20.65 18.75
CA THR A 424 -7.21 -20.59 20.02
C THR A 424 -7.48 -19.26 20.74
N PRO A 425 -8.74 -18.95 21.09
CA PRO A 425 -9.09 -17.67 21.71
C PRO A 425 -8.35 -17.41 23.04
N GLU A 426 -7.96 -18.46 23.75
CA GLU A 426 -7.25 -18.42 25.03
C GLU A 426 -5.76 -18.09 24.93
N LEU A 427 -5.20 -18.09 23.71
CA LEU A 427 -3.82 -17.68 23.42
C LEU A 427 -3.75 -16.29 22.77
N LYS A 428 -4.88 -15.57 22.75
CA LYS A 428 -4.88 -14.12 22.52
C LYS A 428 -4.03 -13.46 23.60
N ASP A 429 -3.39 -12.36 23.22
CA ASP A 429 -2.50 -11.56 24.07
C ASP A 429 -1.12 -12.18 24.33
N VAL A 430 -0.19 -11.35 24.81
CA VAL A 430 1.18 -11.75 25.16
C VAL A 430 1.15 -12.38 26.56
N GLY A 431 1.03 -13.69 26.60
CA GLY A 431 0.82 -14.47 27.81
C GLY A 431 2.10 -14.77 28.61
N CYS A 432 1.93 -15.37 29.78
CA CYS A 432 3.02 -15.63 30.73
C CYS A 432 4.20 -16.39 30.10
N GLN A 433 3.92 -17.32 29.17
CA GLN A 433 4.95 -18.14 28.51
C GLN A 433 5.82 -17.37 27.50
N MET A 434 5.42 -16.16 27.10
CA MET A 434 6.23 -15.28 26.24
C MET A 434 7.39 -14.63 27.00
N CYS A 435 7.23 -14.43 28.32
CA CYS A 435 8.28 -13.96 29.22
C CYS A 435 8.99 -15.13 29.91
N HIS A 436 8.23 -16.13 30.35
CA HIS A 436 8.69 -17.28 31.13
C HIS A 436 8.52 -18.57 30.33
N ARG A 437 9.58 -19.02 29.65
CA ARG A 437 9.56 -20.29 28.89
C ARG A 437 9.53 -21.53 29.80
N VAL A 438 8.38 -21.75 30.43
CA VAL A 438 8.09 -22.82 31.38
C VAL A 438 7.43 -23.99 30.66
N ASP A 439 8.08 -25.16 30.75
CA ASP A 439 7.54 -26.42 30.22
C ASP A 439 6.64 -27.07 31.27
N LEU A 440 5.33 -27.09 30.99
CA LEU A 440 4.30 -27.60 31.90
C LEU A 440 4.43 -29.09 32.21
N ARG A 441 5.13 -29.87 31.37
CA ARG A 441 5.36 -31.30 31.65
C ARG A 441 6.19 -31.52 32.92
N TRP A 442 7.01 -30.53 33.29
CA TRP A 442 7.95 -30.60 34.40
C TRP A 442 7.73 -29.48 35.43
N HIS A 443 6.67 -28.68 35.27
CA HIS A 443 6.35 -27.56 36.15
C HIS A 443 5.08 -27.87 36.95
N PRO A 444 5.09 -27.79 38.30
CA PRO A 444 6.20 -27.37 39.17
C PRO A 444 7.19 -28.51 39.52
N MET A 445 7.01 -29.70 38.95
CA MET A 445 7.69 -30.92 39.35
C MET A 445 9.15 -31.03 38.83
N GLN A 446 10.05 -30.30 39.47
CA GLN A 446 11.40 -30.75 39.86
C GLN A 446 12.14 -29.58 40.50
N LYS A 447 12.51 -29.70 41.78
CA LYS A 447 13.46 -28.78 42.42
C LYS A 447 14.75 -28.76 41.59
N PRO A 448 15.05 -27.69 40.83
CA PRO A 448 16.32 -27.60 40.16
C PRO A 448 17.35 -27.31 41.25
N LYS A 449 18.41 -28.11 41.39
CA LYS A 449 19.52 -27.81 42.32
C LYS A 449 20.15 -26.42 42.06
N ARG A 450 19.87 -25.82 40.89
CA ARG A 450 20.11 -24.41 40.53
C ARG A 450 19.00 -23.96 39.57
N PRO A 451 18.41 -22.75 39.72
CA PRO A 451 17.45 -22.23 38.74
C PRO A 451 18.10 -22.25 37.35
N ARG A 452 17.49 -22.99 36.41
CA ARG A 452 18.04 -23.07 35.05
C ARG A 452 17.78 -21.75 34.34
N ALA A 453 18.79 -21.22 33.64
CA ALA A 453 18.78 -19.88 33.03
C ALA A 453 17.62 -19.62 32.05
N TYR A 454 17.01 -20.68 31.50
CA TYR A 454 15.88 -20.57 30.58
C TYR A 454 14.53 -20.21 31.24
N ASN A 455 14.41 -20.35 32.56
CA ASN A 455 13.20 -19.94 33.31
C ASN A 455 13.23 -18.47 33.74
N MET A 456 14.36 -17.78 33.54
CA MET A 456 14.51 -16.37 33.84
C MET A 456 14.17 -15.54 32.60
N VAL A 457 13.40 -14.47 32.78
CA VAL A 457 13.09 -13.51 31.72
C VAL A 457 14.40 -12.91 31.22
N GLN A 458 14.69 -13.08 29.94
CA GLN A 458 15.88 -12.52 29.30
C GLN A 458 15.49 -11.35 28.39
N THR A 459 16.39 -10.37 28.26
CA THR A 459 16.16 -9.17 27.42
C THR A 459 15.86 -9.51 25.96
N TRP A 460 16.45 -10.59 25.43
CA TRP A 460 16.21 -11.02 24.07
C TRP A 460 14.77 -11.48 23.79
N HIS A 461 14.00 -11.90 24.82
CA HIS A 461 12.58 -12.23 24.66
C HIS A 461 11.77 -11.00 24.22
N CYS A 462 12.13 -9.83 24.75
CA CYS A 462 11.47 -8.56 24.49
C CYS A 462 11.88 -8.00 23.12
N SER A 463 13.16 -8.13 22.74
CA SER A 463 13.71 -7.63 21.48
C SER A 463 13.15 -8.30 20.22
N ARG A 464 12.38 -9.41 20.34
CA ARG A 464 11.63 -9.98 19.21
C ARG A 464 10.54 -9.04 18.69
N CYS A 465 9.97 -8.22 19.59
CA CYS A 465 8.84 -7.36 19.30
C CYS A 465 9.14 -5.87 19.51
N HIS A 466 9.97 -5.55 20.49
CA HIS A 466 10.43 -4.18 20.74
C HIS A 466 11.69 -3.86 19.94
N ILE A 467 11.48 -3.46 18.70
CA ILE A 467 12.51 -2.98 17.77
C ILE A 467 12.25 -1.51 17.44
N GLU A 468 13.28 -0.84 16.91
CA GLU A 468 13.31 0.63 16.73
C GLU A 468 12.09 1.20 15.97
N HIS A 469 11.56 0.47 14.99
CA HIS A 469 10.39 0.91 14.22
C HIS A 469 9.03 0.59 14.86
N ARG A 470 8.96 -0.30 15.86
CA ARG A 470 7.71 -0.69 16.56
C ARG A 470 7.61 -0.06 17.93
N SER A 471 8.74 0.05 18.62
CA SER A 471 8.85 0.58 19.97
C SER A 471 10.08 1.50 20.05
N PRO A 472 10.03 2.70 19.42
CA PRO A 472 11.20 3.57 19.24
C PRO A 472 11.88 3.97 20.55
N LYS A 473 11.12 4.03 21.65
CA LYS A 473 11.60 4.40 22.97
C LYS A 473 12.16 3.24 23.79
N TYR A 474 12.08 2.00 23.31
CA TYR A 474 12.53 0.83 24.07
C TYR A 474 14.06 0.70 24.10
N ARG A 475 14.72 0.94 22.96
CA ARG A 475 16.17 0.83 22.85
C ARG A 475 16.86 1.88 23.72
N GLY A 476 17.71 1.45 24.64
CA GLY A 476 18.37 2.31 25.64
C GLY A 476 17.58 2.54 26.93
N ASN A 477 16.32 2.09 27.01
CA ASN A 477 15.47 2.19 28.21
C ASN A 477 14.96 0.81 28.68
N GLU A 478 15.63 -0.28 28.30
CA GLU A 478 15.13 -1.64 28.48
C GLU A 478 14.85 -1.99 29.94
N ASN A 479 15.64 -1.45 30.88
CA ASN A 479 15.43 -1.66 32.31
C ASN A 479 14.17 -0.95 32.83
N GLU A 480 13.92 0.29 32.41
CA GLU A 480 12.71 1.04 32.80
C GLU A 480 11.45 0.32 32.30
N TYR A 481 11.48 -0.18 31.07
CA TYR A 481 10.37 -0.97 30.51
C TYR A 481 10.17 -2.29 31.24
N ARG A 482 11.25 -2.97 31.64
CA ARG A 482 11.18 -4.21 32.42
C ARG A 482 10.61 -4.00 33.82
N GLU A 483 10.93 -2.88 34.47
CA GLU A 483 10.40 -2.55 35.81
C GLU A 483 8.87 -2.42 35.80
N LYS A 484 8.29 -1.86 34.72
CA LYS A 484 6.83 -1.71 34.56
C LYS A 484 6.07 -3.05 34.50
N ILE A 485 6.74 -4.12 34.09
CA ILE A 485 6.15 -5.46 33.93
C ILE A 485 6.74 -6.49 34.90
N ALA A 486 7.59 -6.06 35.83
CA ALA A 486 8.23 -6.94 36.79
C ALA A 486 7.19 -7.44 37.80
N CYS A 487 6.89 -8.74 37.73
CA CYS A 487 5.97 -9.38 38.66
C CYS A 487 6.57 -9.48 40.08
N PRO A 488 5.73 -9.56 41.13
CA PRO A 488 6.21 -9.80 42.49
C PRO A 488 7.03 -11.08 42.56
N ALA A 489 8.12 -11.06 43.35
CA ALA A 489 8.94 -12.25 43.56
C ALA A 489 8.11 -13.39 44.14
N MET A 490 8.33 -14.61 43.67
CA MET A 490 7.69 -15.78 44.27
C MET A 490 8.37 -16.12 45.59
N ASP A 491 7.58 -16.35 46.64
CA ASP A 491 8.10 -16.81 47.92
C ASP A 491 8.87 -18.12 47.71
N ARG A 492 10.14 -18.16 48.15
CA ARG A 492 10.87 -19.42 48.23
C ARG A 492 10.18 -20.26 49.31
N PRO A 493 9.75 -21.50 49.06
CA PRO A 493 9.23 -22.34 50.13
C PRO A 493 10.30 -22.47 51.22
N GLN A 494 9.99 -22.00 52.43
CA GLN A 494 10.86 -22.13 53.59
C GLN A 494 11.14 -23.62 53.81
N ALA A 495 12.41 -23.98 53.94
CA ALA A 495 12.80 -25.35 54.25
C ALA A 495 12.32 -25.68 55.68
N THR A 496 11.21 -26.41 55.79
CA THR A 496 10.81 -27.02 57.06
C THR A 496 11.84 -28.09 57.41
N THR A 497 12.75 -27.77 58.32
CA THR A 497 13.70 -28.70 58.93
C THR A 497 12.96 -29.61 59.91
N THR A 498 12.48 -30.75 59.42
CA THR A 498 12.29 -31.93 60.26
C THR A 498 13.39 -32.93 59.91
N GLN A 499 14.44 -32.94 60.73
CA GLN A 499 15.42 -34.03 60.73
C GLN A 499 14.72 -35.33 61.17
N PRO A 500 14.90 -36.46 60.45
CA PRO A 500 14.51 -37.76 60.98
C PRO A 500 15.51 -38.19 62.05
N ALA A 501 14.99 -38.65 63.20
CA ALA A 501 15.77 -39.25 64.27
C ALA A 501 16.59 -40.45 63.77
N GLY A 502 17.86 -40.52 64.19
CA GLY A 502 18.81 -41.53 63.76
C GLY A 502 18.43 -42.95 64.22
N GLY A 503 18.49 -43.89 63.27
CA GLY A 503 18.56 -45.33 63.54
C GLY A 503 20.02 -45.81 63.52
N PRO A 504 20.40 -46.81 64.35
CA PRO A 504 21.79 -47.16 64.60
C PRO A 504 22.43 -47.90 63.42
N LYS A 505 23.69 -47.57 63.15
CA LYS A 505 24.53 -48.24 62.14
C LYS A 505 24.93 -49.64 62.62
N THR A 506 24.50 -50.67 61.89
CA THR A 506 25.13 -52.00 61.96
C THR A 506 26.29 -52.06 60.97
N VAL A 507 27.49 -52.28 61.52
CA VAL A 507 28.71 -52.63 60.77
C VAL A 507 28.83 -54.14 60.76
N SER A 508 29.15 -54.74 59.61
CA SER A 508 29.82 -56.05 59.47
C SER A 508 30.12 -56.36 58.00
N PRO A 509 31.11 -57.20 57.70
CA PRO A 509 32.49 -57.26 58.20
C PRO A 509 33.50 -56.65 57.22
#